data_AF-A0A2V8N1I1-F1
#
_entry.id   AF-A0A2V8N1I1-F1
#
_cell.length_a   1.000
_cell.length_b   1.000
_cell.length_c   1.000
_cell.angle_alpha   90.00
_cell.angle_beta   90.00
_cell.angle_gamma   90.00
#
_symmetry.space_group_name_H-M   'P 1'
#
loop_
_entity.id
_entity.type
_entity.pdbx_description
1 polymer ?
#
loop_
_entity_poly.entity_id
_entity_poly.type
_entity_poly.pdbx_seq_one_letter_code
_entity_poly.pdbx_strand_id
1 'polypeptide(L)'
;MHTVWKSSRCTTVGTRSLALSTVMTSASIARLPTAEFAFFRNGCCVRSVRICAQRSTEAIRQKAGRGELRIPLPVGFFCWSPAGKIEKDADERVRQAIELVFRKMMDLVSARQVLIWLRHENVCIPFSAREGELQTIWKLPLYQNIRAILTNPVHAGTYAFGKTETRTAVIDGRARRSSGHHKPRSEWIVLIRDHHPGYIAWDEYERNQAMIAANTYGHSGAEPKSGRGGRALLSGLLRCWRCGRMLYVAYSGPKGGLRFA
;
A
#
# COMPACT_ATOMS: atom_id res chain seq x y z
N MET A 1 21.70 -2.88 -28.84
CA MET A 1 21.30 -1.46 -28.82
C MET A 1 20.94 -1.08 -27.38
N HIS A 2 21.91 -0.62 -26.61
CA HIS A 2 21.73 -0.26 -25.20
C HIS A 2 21.51 1.26 -25.10
N THR A 3 20.28 1.69 -24.87
CA THR A 3 19.98 3.08 -24.47
C THR A 3 20.34 3.26 -23.00
N VAL A 4 21.54 3.77 -22.76
CA VAL A 4 22.02 4.25 -21.46
C VAL A 4 21.21 5.50 -21.08
N TRP A 5 20.20 5.32 -20.24
CA TRP A 5 19.36 6.42 -19.77
C TRP A 5 20.07 7.17 -18.64
N LYS A 6 20.48 8.42 -18.91
CA LYS A 6 21.06 9.32 -17.90
C LYS A 6 19.99 9.65 -16.85
N SER A 7 20.20 9.19 -15.62
CA SER A 7 19.45 9.59 -14.44
C SER A 7 19.41 11.12 -14.32
N SER A 8 18.25 11.73 -14.53
CA SER A 8 18.05 13.14 -14.22
C SER A 8 18.10 13.30 -12.69
N ARG A 9 19.23 13.79 -12.18
CA ARG A 9 19.46 14.02 -10.74
C ARG A 9 18.37 14.94 -10.19
N CYS A 10 17.78 14.53 -9.06
CA CYS A 10 16.67 15.21 -8.40
C CYS A 10 17.22 16.49 -7.72
N THR A 11 17.23 17.63 -8.43
CA THR A 11 17.61 18.93 -7.86
C THR A 11 16.50 19.38 -6.91
N THR A 12 16.83 19.51 -5.63
CA THR A 12 15.92 20.01 -4.61
C THR A 12 15.74 21.51 -4.81
N VAL A 13 14.67 21.93 -5.48
CA VAL A 13 14.31 23.35 -5.55
C VAL A 13 13.72 23.75 -4.21
N GLY A 14 14.52 24.46 -3.41
CA GLY A 14 14.11 25.09 -2.16
C GLY A 14 13.17 26.26 -2.44
N THR A 15 11.99 26.24 -1.84
CA THR A 15 11.05 27.36 -1.86
C THR A 15 11.39 28.34 -0.74
N ARG A 16 11.76 29.56 -1.13
CA ARG A 16 11.97 30.71 -0.25
C ARG A 16 10.67 31.12 0.44
N SER A 17 10.80 31.41 1.73
CA SER A 17 9.81 32.08 2.56
C SER A 17 9.69 33.55 2.16
N LEU A 18 8.50 34.01 1.81
CA LEU A 18 8.11 35.42 1.89
C LEU A 18 6.71 35.48 2.50
N ALA A 19 6.66 36.00 3.72
CA ALA A 19 5.45 36.44 4.38
C ALA A 19 5.10 37.84 3.87
N LEU A 20 3.81 38.12 3.65
CA LEU A 20 3.15 39.41 3.90
C LEU A 20 1.62 39.22 3.84
N SER A 21 1.04 39.18 5.03
CA SER A 21 -0.18 39.82 5.53
C SER A 21 -1.36 40.25 4.63
N THR A 22 -2.54 39.88 5.14
CA THR A 22 -3.79 40.67 5.29
C THR A 22 -4.96 40.43 4.32
N VAL A 23 -5.93 39.64 4.83
CA VAL A 23 -7.39 39.89 4.96
C VAL A 23 -8.15 40.43 3.74
N MET A 24 -9.13 39.68 3.19
CA MET A 24 -10.59 39.86 3.44
C MET A 24 -11.46 38.98 2.51
N THR A 25 -12.46 38.34 3.11
CA THR A 25 -13.83 38.03 2.59
C THR A 25 -14.07 37.33 1.24
N SER A 26 -14.76 36.19 1.41
CA SER A 26 -16.01 35.79 0.74
C SER A 26 -15.98 34.82 -0.45
N ALA A 27 -16.88 33.85 -0.33
CA ALA A 27 -17.65 33.19 -1.37
C ALA A 27 -16.90 32.36 -2.44
N SER A 28 -16.91 31.03 -2.26
CA SER A 28 -17.78 30.14 -3.06
C SER A 28 -17.24 28.71 -3.05
N ILE A 29 -17.76 27.89 -2.14
CA ILE A 29 -17.66 26.43 -2.24
C ILE A 29 -18.67 26.02 -3.32
N ALA A 30 -18.15 25.65 -4.50
CA ALA A 30 -18.93 25.02 -5.55
C ALA A 30 -19.51 23.70 -5.02
N ARG A 31 -20.81 23.73 -4.73
CA ARG A 31 -21.64 22.54 -4.52
C ARG A 31 -21.72 21.78 -5.84
N LEU A 32 -21.19 20.57 -5.87
CA LEU A 32 -21.69 19.56 -6.79
C LEU A 32 -23.03 19.03 -6.26
N PRO A 33 -23.97 18.67 -7.15
CA PRO A 33 -25.39 18.63 -6.84
C PRO A 33 -25.72 17.44 -5.94
N THR A 34 -26.24 17.76 -4.76
CA THR A 34 -27.06 16.88 -3.94
C THR A 34 -28.34 16.56 -4.70
N ALA A 35 -28.36 15.45 -5.44
CA ALA A 35 -29.59 14.85 -5.91
C ALA A 35 -30.27 14.14 -4.72
N GLU A 36 -31.37 14.75 -4.27
CA GLU A 36 -32.48 14.18 -3.51
C GLU A 36 -32.15 13.28 -2.30
N PHE A 37 -31.71 13.91 -1.20
CA PHE A 37 -32.04 13.40 0.13
C PHE A 37 -33.40 13.97 0.56
N ALA A 38 -34.47 13.27 0.19
CA ALA A 38 -35.79 13.51 0.76
C ALA A 38 -35.74 13.21 2.26
N PHE A 39 -35.95 14.26 3.05
CA PHE A 39 -36.01 14.23 4.50
C PHE A 39 -37.31 13.54 4.94
N PHE A 40 -37.30 12.21 5.13
CA PHE A 40 -38.38 11.54 5.85
C PHE A 40 -38.10 11.57 7.35
N ARG A 41 -38.63 12.62 8.00
CA ARG A 41 -38.81 12.69 9.44
C ARG A 41 -39.97 11.75 9.82
N ASN A 42 -39.79 11.00 10.91
CA ASN A 42 -40.78 10.17 11.66
C ASN A 42 -40.59 8.64 11.55
N GLY A 43 -40.11 8.03 12.65
CA GLY A 43 -40.47 6.65 12.99
C GLY A 43 -39.74 5.49 12.31
N CYS A 44 -38.46 5.62 11.93
CA CYS A 44 -37.72 4.45 11.43
C CYS A 44 -37.37 3.47 12.56
N CYS A 45 -38.12 2.37 12.64
CA CYS A 45 -37.78 1.19 13.43
C CYS A 45 -36.34 0.74 13.09
N VAL A 46 -35.48 0.51 14.09
CA VAL A 46 -34.08 0.07 13.91
C VAL A 46 -33.94 -1.16 12.97
N ARG A 47 -35.01 -1.94 12.84
CA ARG A 47 -35.12 -3.10 11.94
C ARG A 47 -35.07 -2.73 10.45
N SER A 48 -35.66 -1.61 10.02
CA SER A 48 -35.65 -1.19 8.60
C SER A 48 -34.26 -0.72 8.16
N VAL A 49 -33.56 0.03 9.03
CA VAL A 49 -32.19 0.50 8.80
C VAL A 49 -31.23 -0.69 8.61
N ARG A 50 -31.40 -1.75 9.40
CA ARG A 50 -30.56 -2.96 9.30
C ARG A 50 -30.75 -3.70 7.97
N ILE A 51 -31.98 -3.80 7.48
CA ILE A 51 -32.30 -4.44 6.19
C ILE A 51 -31.72 -3.62 5.02
N CYS A 52 -31.84 -2.29 5.04
CA CYS A 52 -31.25 -1.43 4.02
C CYS A 52 -29.72 -1.51 4.01
N ALA A 53 -29.09 -1.52 5.19
CA ALA A 53 -27.64 -1.67 5.32
C ALA A 53 -27.17 -3.04 4.79
N GLN A 54 -27.92 -4.11 5.07
CA GLN A 54 -27.63 -5.44 4.56
C GLN A 54 -27.71 -5.48 3.02
N ARG A 55 -28.82 -5.01 2.44
CA ARG A 55 -29.01 -4.95 0.99
C ARG A 55 -27.95 -4.11 0.28
N SER A 56 -27.57 -2.98 0.87
CA SER A 56 -26.47 -2.14 0.36
C SER A 56 -25.14 -2.89 0.35
N THR A 57 -24.83 -3.61 1.43
CA THR A 57 -23.61 -4.43 1.52
C THR A 57 -23.60 -5.55 0.48
N GLU A 58 -24.73 -6.22 0.28
CA GLU A 58 -24.90 -7.26 -0.73
C GLU A 58 -24.77 -6.69 -2.15
N ALA A 59 -25.35 -5.53 -2.44
CA ALA A 59 -25.21 -4.85 -3.72
C ALA A 59 -23.74 -4.46 -4.01
N ILE A 60 -23.02 -3.94 -3.01
CA ILE A 60 -21.58 -3.65 -3.13
C ILE A 60 -20.79 -4.92 -3.42
N ARG A 61 -21.10 -6.03 -2.74
CA ARG A 61 -20.44 -7.33 -2.97
C ARG A 61 -20.71 -7.86 -4.37
N GLN A 62 -21.95 -7.78 -4.85
CA GLN A 62 -22.29 -8.20 -6.22
C GLN A 62 -21.57 -7.35 -7.26
N LYS A 63 -21.52 -6.03 -7.08
CA LYS A 63 -20.79 -5.14 -7.99
C LYS A 63 -19.28 -5.39 -7.96
N ALA A 64 -18.73 -5.65 -6.77
CA ALA A 64 -17.33 -6.03 -6.62
C ALA A 64 -17.04 -7.39 -7.29
N GLY A 65 -17.96 -8.36 -7.19
CA GLY A 65 -17.83 -9.68 -7.80
C GLY A 65 -17.76 -9.64 -9.33
N ARG A 66 -18.32 -8.59 -9.95
CA ARG A 66 -18.21 -8.33 -11.39
C ARG A 66 -16.97 -7.52 -11.78
N GLY A 67 -16.21 -6.99 -10.80
CA GLY A 67 -15.07 -6.08 -11.06
C GLY A 67 -15.46 -4.62 -11.35
N GLU A 68 -16.75 -4.29 -11.38
CA GLU A 68 -17.27 -2.97 -11.77
C GLU A 68 -17.28 -1.94 -10.63
N LEU A 69 -16.99 -2.37 -9.40
CA LEU A 69 -16.97 -1.47 -8.25
C LEU A 69 -15.69 -0.62 -8.30
N ARG A 70 -15.87 0.70 -8.31
CA ARG A 70 -14.75 1.65 -8.25
C ARG A 70 -14.06 1.55 -6.88
N ILE A 71 -12.91 0.89 -6.87
CA ILE A 71 -12.02 0.82 -5.72
C ILE A 71 -10.99 1.96 -5.79
N PRO A 72 -10.49 2.44 -4.63
CA PRO A 72 -9.36 3.36 -4.60
C PRO A 72 -8.14 2.66 -5.20
N LEU A 73 -7.65 3.20 -6.31
CA LEU A 73 -6.43 2.71 -6.96
C LEU A 73 -5.22 3.38 -6.33
N PRO A 74 -4.05 2.73 -6.36
CA PRO A 74 -2.78 3.40 -6.08
C PRO A 74 -2.67 4.64 -6.97
N VAL A 75 -2.74 5.79 -6.31
CA VAL A 75 -2.85 7.07 -7.01
C VAL A 75 -1.59 7.27 -7.87
N GLY A 76 -1.78 7.78 -9.08
CA GLY A 76 -0.70 8.07 -10.03
C GLY A 76 -0.12 6.86 -10.75
N PHE A 77 -0.72 5.67 -10.61
CA PHE A 77 -0.24 4.46 -11.31
C PHE A 77 -1.28 3.85 -12.24
N PHE A 78 -2.55 4.07 -11.92
CA PHE A 78 -3.69 3.58 -12.67
C PHE A 78 -4.82 4.61 -12.63
N CYS A 79 -5.61 4.65 -13.70
CA CYS A 79 -6.82 5.46 -13.79
C CYS A 79 -8.03 4.57 -14.10
N TRP A 80 -9.22 5.03 -13.69
CA TRP A 80 -10.46 4.46 -14.17
C TRP A 80 -10.82 5.14 -15.48
N SER A 81 -10.96 4.37 -16.56
CA SER A 81 -11.47 4.91 -17.81
C SER A 81 -12.95 5.26 -17.70
N PRO A 82 -13.48 6.12 -18.58
CA PRO A 82 -14.91 6.41 -18.64
C PRO A 82 -15.77 5.15 -18.77
N ALA A 83 -15.25 4.13 -19.44
CA ALA A 83 -15.87 2.81 -19.61
C ALA A 83 -15.83 1.93 -18.34
N GLY A 84 -15.26 2.42 -17.23
CA GLY A 84 -15.18 1.66 -15.99
C GLY A 84 -14.13 0.55 -16.01
N LYS A 85 -13.09 0.66 -16.84
CA LYS A 85 -11.94 -0.26 -16.82
C LYS A 85 -10.76 0.39 -16.10
N ILE A 86 -9.91 -0.45 -15.51
CA ILE A 86 -8.66 0.02 -14.91
C ILE A 86 -7.60 0.04 -16.01
N GLU A 87 -6.98 1.20 -16.22
CA GLU A 87 -5.94 1.40 -17.23
C GLU A 87 -4.67 1.93 -16.56
N LYS A 88 -3.51 1.65 -17.18
CA LYS A 88 -2.23 2.18 -16.71
C LYS A 88 -2.19 3.69 -16.90
N ASP A 89 -1.37 4.36 -16.09
CA ASP A 89 -1.13 5.79 -16.26
C ASP A 89 -0.60 6.10 -17.68
N ALA A 90 -1.02 7.25 -18.23
CA ALA A 90 -0.56 7.71 -19.55
C ALA A 90 0.89 8.21 -19.51
N ASP A 91 1.37 8.66 -18.35
CA ASP A 91 2.72 9.17 -18.17
C ASP A 91 3.75 8.05 -18.24
N GLU A 92 4.48 8.00 -19.37
CA GLU A 92 5.52 6.99 -19.59
C GLU A 92 6.58 6.99 -18.48
N ARG A 93 6.93 8.17 -17.97
CA ARG A 93 7.90 8.32 -16.89
C ARG A 93 7.47 7.60 -15.61
N VAL A 94 6.17 7.62 -15.31
CA VAL A 94 5.60 6.92 -14.14
C VAL A 94 5.66 5.42 -14.37
N ARG A 95 5.23 4.95 -15.56
CA ARG A 95 5.27 3.53 -15.91
C ARG A 95 6.68 2.96 -15.78
N GLN A 96 7.67 3.63 -16.36
CA GLN A 96 9.07 3.23 -16.30
C GLN A 96 9.63 3.19 -14.88
N ALA A 97 9.25 4.14 -14.01
CA ALA A 97 9.70 4.16 -12.63
C ALA A 97 9.18 2.95 -11.83
N ILE A 98 7.93 2.55 -12.04
CA ILE A 98 7.35 1.35 -11.41
C ILE A 98 8.01 0.08 -11.94
N GLU A 99 8.17 -0.02 -13.26
CA GLU A 99 8.83 -1.16 -13.90
C GLU A 99 10.27 -1.32 -13.40
N LEU A 100 10.98 -0.21 -13.17
CA LEU A 100 12.31 -0.23 -12.58
C LEU A 100 12.31 -0.81 -11.16
N VAL A 101 11.31 -0.48 -10.34
CA VAL A 101 11.17 -1.04 -8.98
C VAL A 101 11.00 -2.56 -9.03
N PHE A 102 10.12 -3.07 -9.90
CA PHE A 102 9.90 -4.50 -10.05
C PHE A 102 11.13 -5.22 -10.63
N ARG A 103 11.76 -4.64 -11.65
CA ARG A 103 13.03 -5.15 -12.21
C ARG A 103 14.11 -5.27 -11.14
N LYS A 104 14.29 -4.23 -10.32
CA LYS A 104 15.27 -4.25 -9.22
C LYS A 104 14.90 -5.20 -8.10
N MET A 105 13.61 -5.47 -7.88
CA MET A 105 13.17 -6.50 -6.95
C MET A 105 13.58 -7.89 -7.42
N MET A 106 13.51 -8.17 -8.73
CA MET A 106 14.02 -9.43 -9.29
C MET A 106 15.55 -9.55 -9.15
N ASP A 107 16.29 -8.46 -9.39
CA ASP A 107 17.75 -8.46 -9.28
C ASP A 107 18.24 -8.65 -7.82
N LEU A 108 17.63 -7.92 -6.87
CA LEU A 108 18.13 -7.79 -5.49
C LEU A 108 17.38 -8.67 -4.49
N VAL A 109 16.21 -9.19 -4.85
CA VAL A 109 15.39 -10.13 -4.07
C VAL A 109 14.93 -9.56 -2.71
N SER A 110 15.17 -8.27 -2.42
CA SER A 110 14.88 -7.63 -1.14
C SER A 110 14.40 -6.20 -1.29
N ALA A 111 13.19 -5.90 -0.79
CA ALA A 111 12.61 -4.56 -0.82
C ALA A 111 13.51 -3.49 -0.16
N ARG A 112 14.27 -3.88 0.88
CA ARG A 112 15.23 -2.98 1.52
C ARG A 112 16.43 -2.68 0.62
N GLN A 113 16.95 -3.68 -0.08
CA GLN A 113 18.07 -3.47 -1.01
C GLN A 113 17.63 -2.60 -2.20
N VAL A 114 16.41 -2.80 -2.70
CA VAL A 114 15.81 -1.92 -3.71
C VAL A 114 15.76 -0.47 -3.23
N LEU A 115 15.34 -0.23 -1.99
CA LEU A 115 15.35 1.12 -1.40
C LEU A 115 16.75 1.73 -1.34
N ILE A 116 17.74 0.96 -0.87
CA ILE A 116 19.13 1.42 -0.74
C ILE A 116 19.67 1.80 -2.12
N TRP A 117 19.46 0.94 -3.12
CA TRP A 117 19.86 1.19 -4.49
C TRP A 117 19.21 2.44 -5.08
N LEU A 118 17.89 2.59 -4.95
CA LEU A 118 17.16 3.76 -5.45
C LEU A 118 17.66 5.06 -4.81
N ARG A 119 18.03 5.04 -3.53
CA ARG A 119 18.60 6.21 -2.84
C ARG A 119 20.03 6.49 -3.26
N HIS A 120 20.85 5.46 -3.44
CA HIS A 120 22.22 5.59 -3.95
C HIS A 120 22.24 6.24 -5.33
N GLU A 121 21.40 5.75 -6.24
CA GLU A 121 21.25 6.28 -7.60
C GLU A 121 20.42 7.57 -7.67
N ASN A 122 19.93 8.09 -6.53
CA ASN A 122 19.07 9.27 -6.45
C ASN A 122 17.84 9.22 -7.37
N VAL A 123 17.25 8.04 -7.53
CA VAL A 123 16.06 7.81 -8.35
C VAL A 123 14.82 8.22 -7.55
N CYS A 124 14.15 9.26 -8.02
CA CYS A 124 12.87 9.71 -7.48
C CYS A 124 11.72 8.84 -8.04
N ILE A 125 10.79 8.44 -7.18
CA ILE A 125 9.58 7.68 -7.54
C ILE A 125 8.39 8.66 -7.57
N PRO A 126 7.41 8.46 -8.46
CA PRO A 126 6.19 9.26 -8.46
C PRO A 126 5.39 9.06 -7.16
N PHE A 127 4.93 10.17 -6.61
CA PHE A 127 3.96 10.26 -5.54
C PHE A 127 2.78 11.03 -6.07
N SER A 128 1.58 10.60 -5.72
CA SER A 128 0.45 11.50 -5.92
C SER A 128 0.42 12.54 -4.82
N ALA A 129 0.20 13.78 -5.24
CA ALA A 129 -0.39 14.77 -4.37
C ALA A 129 -1.76 14.27 -3.88
N ARG A 130 -2.32 14.91 -2.85
CA ARG A 130 -3.56 14.46 -2.19
C ARG A 130 -4.69 14.20 -3.19
N GLU A 131 -5.64 13.37 -2.76
CA GLU A 131 -6.85 12.98 -3.48
C GLU A 131 -7.49 14.19 -4.20
N GLY A 132 -7.43 14.21 -5.53
CA GLY A 132 -7.98 15.27 -6.39
C GLY A 132 -6.97 16.17 -7.11
N GLU A 133 -5.70 16.18 -6.70
CA GLU A 133 -4.64 16.91 -7.41
C GLU A 133 -3.96 16.00 -8.45
N LEU A 134 -4.08 16.37 -9.73
CA LEU A 134 -3.43 15.68 -10.87
C LEU A 134 -1.90 15.83 -10.89
N GLN A 135 -1.28 16.41 -9.87
CA GLN A 135 0.15 16.65 -9.86
C GLN A 135 0.91 15.48 -9.25
N THR A 136 1.68 14.79 -10.11
CA THR A 136 2.66 13.79 -9.72
C THR A 136 3.89 14.48 -9.12
N ILE A 137 4.10 14.30 -7.81
CA ILE A 137 5.26 14.81 -7.09
C ILE A 137 6.37 13.76 -7.10
N TRP A 138 7.58 14.13 -7.49
CA TRP A 138 8.72 13.22 -7.54
C TRP A 138 9.57 13.36 -6.29
N LYS A 139 9.69 12.30 -5.47
CA LYS A 139 10.50 12.31 -4.25
C LYS A 139 11.32 11.04 -4.12
N LEU A 140 12.37 11.12 -3.28
CA LEU A 140 13.12 9.93 -2.89
C LEU A 140 12.22 8.94 -2.14
N PRO A 141 12.31 7.64 -2.42
CA PRO A 141 11.42 6.68 -1.85
C PRO A 141 11.66 6.46 -0.35
N LEU A 142 10.57 6.11 0.34
CA LEU A 142 10.56 5.54 1.68
C LEU A 142 10.24 4.05 1.58
N TYR A 143 10.67 3.29 2.59
CA TYR A 143 10.42 1.85 2.65
C TYR A 143 8.92 1.50 2.52
N GLN A 144 8.06 2.27 3.18
CA GLN A 144 6.60 2.09 3.14
C GLN A 144 6.05 2.15 1.71
N ASN A 145 6.61 3.01 0.87
CA ASN A 145 6.11 3.23 -0.49
C ASN A 145 6.52 2.09 -1.40
N ILE A 146 7.79 1.68 -1.33
CA ILE A 146 8.28 0.51 -2.06
C ILE A 146 7.49 -0.72 -1.64
N ARG A 147 7.28 -0.92 -0.34
CA ARG A 147 6.46 -2.02 0.18
C ARG A 147 5.02 -1.93 -0.35
N ALA A 148 4.41 -0.74 -0.39
CA ALA A 148 3.07 -0.55 -0.91
C ALA A 148 2.96 -0.92 -2.40
N ILE A 149 3.94 -0.52 -3.22
CA ILE A 149 4.01 -0.88 -4.65
C ILE A 149 4.16 -2.40 -4.80
N LEU A 150 5.13 -2.99 -4.09
CA LEU A 150 5.44 -4.42 -4.21
C LEU A 150 4.35 -5.34 -3.66
N THR A 151 3.57 -4.91 -2.66
CA THR A 151 2.54 -5.75 -2.00
C THR A 151 1.15 -5.61 -2.61
N ASN A 152 0.90 -4.58 -3.44
CA ASN A 152 -0.43 -4.36 -3.97
C ASN A 152 -0.71 -5.23 -5.22
N PRO A 153 -1.71 -6.13 -5.18
CA PRO A 153 -2.05 -7.01 -6.31
C PRO A 153 -2.54 -6.27 -7.56
N VAL A 154 -2.93 -4.99 -7.45
CA VAL A 154 -3.37 -4.19 -8.61
C VAL A 154 -2.25 -4.08 -9.66
N HIS A 155 -0.97 -4.04 -9.24
CA HIS A 155 0.15 -4.05 -10.18
C HIS A 155 0.28 -5.36 -10.96
N ALA A 156 -0.34 -6.44 -10.49
CA ALA A 156 -0.39 -7.74 -11.14
C ALA A 156 -1.66 -7.95 -11.99
N GLY A 157 -2.33 -6.86 -12.39
CA GLY A 157 -3.57 -6.94 -13.17
C GLY A 157 -4.76 -7.52 -12.42
N THR A 158 -4.67 -7.58 -11.08
CA THR A 158 -5.65 -8.28 -10.26
C THR A 158 -6.55 -7.30 -9.53
N TYR A 159 -7.86 -7.49 -9.68
CA TYR A 159 -8.88 -6.77 -8.95
C TYR A 159 -9.14 -7.48 -7.61
N ALA A 160 -9.04 -6.73 -6.51
CA ALA A 160 -9.17 -7.29 -5.17
C ALA A 160 -10.03 -6.39 -4.27
N PHE A 161 -11.06 -6.97 -3.66
CA PHE A 161 -11.99 -6.27 -2.76
C PHE A 161 -12.16 -7.02 -1.43
N GLY A 162 -12.42 -6.28 -0.36
CA GLY A 162 -12.61 -6.86 0.98
C GLY A 162 -11.32 -7.25 1.70
N LYS A 163 -10.21 -6.52 1.44
CA LYS A 163 -8.89 -6.75 2.06
C LYS A 163 -8.84 -6.48 3.57
N THR A 164 -9.87 -5.85 4.12
CA THR A 164 -9.89 -5.35 5.49
C THR A 164 -11.23 -5.70 6.14
N GLU A 165 -11.20 -6.01 7.43
CA GLU A 165 -12.38 -6.21 8.26
C GLU A 165 -12.50 -5.23 9.42
N THR A 166 -13.72 -5.20 9.93
CA THR A 166 -14.08 -4.51 11.15
C THR A 166 -14.37 -5.56 12.21
N ARG A 167 -13.61 -5.53 13.30
CA ARG A 167 -13.76 -6.42 14.45
C ARG A 167 -14.50 -5.68 15.56
N THR A 168 -15.53 -6.32 16.11
CA THR A 168 -16.24 -5.82 17.29
C THR A 168 -15.83 -6.67 18.48
N ALA A 169 -15.19 -6.05 19.47
CA ALA A 169 -14.85 -6.70 20.73
C ALA A 169 -15.62 -6.02 21.86
N VAL A 170 -16.06 -6.79 22.85
CA VAL A 170 -16.63 -6.22 24.07
C VAL A 170 -15.49 -5.95 25.03
N ILE A 171 -15.25 -4.68 25.34
CA ILE A 171 -14.22 -4.22 26.29
C ILE A 171 -14.97 -3.46 27.37
N ASP A 172 -14.77 -3.84 28.64
CA ASP A 172 -15.43 -3.23 29.81
C ASP A 172 -16.97 -3.17 29.70
N GLY A 173 -17.58 -4.25 29.21
CA GLY A 173 -19.04 -4.34 29.03
C GLY A 173 -19.61 -3.50 27.88
N ARG A 174 -18.78 -2.78 27.11
CA ARG A 174 -19.19 -2.01 25.94
C ARG A 174 -18.64 -2.60 24.63
N ALA A 175 -19.49 -2.69 23.62
CA ALA A 175 -19.07 -3.09 22.28
C ALA A 175 -18.21 -1.99 21.66
N ARG A 176 -16.92 -2.27 21.45
CA ARG A 176 -15.98 -1.39 20.76
C ARG A 176 -15.68 -1.94 19.37
N ARG A 177 -15.99 -1.13 18.37
CA ARG A 177 -15.71 -1.44 16.97
C ARG A 177 -14.30 -0.97 16.62
N SER A 178 -13.49 -1.85 16.06
CA SER A 178 -12.16 -1.55 15.53
C SER A 178 -12.11 -1.92 14.06
N SER A 179 -11.75 -0.97 13.21
CA SER A 179 -11.65 -1.14 11.75
C SER A 179 -10.19 -1.05 11.30
N GLY A 180 -9.88 -1.54 10.10
CA GLY A 180 -8.53 -1.47 9.56
C GLY A 180 -7.72 -2.76 9.70
N HIS A 181 -8.34 -3.85 10.15
CA HIS A 181 -7.66 -5.13 10.29
C HIS A 181 -7.54 -5.80 8.93
N HIS A 182 -6.31 -5.97 8.44
CA HIS A 182 -6.07 -6.66 7.18
C HIS A 182 -6.39 -8.16 7.29
N LYS A 183 -7.07 -8.68 6.28
CA LYS A 183 -7.38 -10.10 6.14
C LYS A 183 -6.28 -10.84 5.39
N PRO A 184 -6.02 -12.12 5.71
CA PRO A 184 -5.23 -12.96 4.84
C PRO A 184 -5.88 -13.05 3.46
N ARG A 185 -5.07 -13.27 2.43
CA ARG A 185 -5.51 -13.27 1.02
C ARG A 185 -6.63 -14.27 0.74
N SER A 186 -6.64 -15.41 1.44
CA SER A 186 -7.67 -16.46 1.34
C SER A 186 -9.06 -16.00 1.78
N GLU A 187 -9.16 -14.95 2.60
CA GLU A 187 -10.42 -14.44 3.13
C GLU A 187 -10.89 -13.15 2.44
N TRP A 188 -10.21 -12.74 1.37
CA TRP A 188 -10.68 -11.62 0.57
C TRP A 188 -11.99 -11.97 -0.12
N ILE A 189 -12.92 -11.02 -0.15
CA ILE A 189 -14.28 -11.24 -0.65
C ILE A 189 -14.26 -11.48 -2.17
N VAL A 190 -13.39 -10.76 -2.89
CA VAL A 190 -13.22 -10.88 -4.33
C VAL A 190 -11.75 -10.81 -4.69
N LEU A 191 -11.32 -11.74 -5.54
CA LEU A 191 -10.02 -11.75 -6.19
C LEU A 191 -10.21 -12.20 -7.65
N ILE A 192 -10.19 -11.25 -8.59
CA ILE A 192 -10.31 -11.51 -10.02
C ILE A 192 -8.94 -11.26 -10.65
N ARG A 193 -8.31 -12.33 -11.13
CA ARG A 193 -7.04 -12.27 -11.86
C ARG A 193 -7.29 -11.78 -13.29
N ASP A 194 -6.26 -11.18 -13.89
CA ASP A 194 -6.26 -10.72 -15.29
C ASP A 194 -7.43 -9.78 -15.64
N HIS A 195 -7.88 -8.99 -14.66
CA HIS A 195 -8.96 -8.02 -14.82
C HIS A 195 -8.52 -6.80 -15.65
N HIS A 196 -7.26 -6.40 -15.53
CA HIS A 196 -6.71 -5.25 -16.24
C HIS A 196 -5.21 -5.42 -16.54
N PRO A 197 -4.63 -4.62 -17.44
CA PRO A 197 -3.20 -4.69 -17.73
C PRO A 197 -2.34 -4.37 -16.50
N GLY A 198 -1.68 -5.38 -15.95
CA GLY A 198 -0.69 -5.24 -14.87
C GLY A 198 0.67 -4.72 -15.36
N TYR A 199 1.47 -4.18 -14.44
CA TYR A 199 2.90 -3.94 -14.66
C TYR A 199 3.71 -5.24 -14.59
N ILE A 200 3.24 -6.21 -13.82
CA ILE A 200 3.85 -7.54 -13.65
C ILE A 200 2.82 -8.63 -13.88
N ALA A 201 3.28 -9.84 -14.19
CA ALA A 201 2.42 -11.02 -14.23
C ALA A 201 2.05 -11.49 -12.81
N TRP A 202 0.95 -12.25 -12.70
CA TRP A 202 0.52 -12.80 -11.41
C TRP A 202 1.58 -13.68 -10.75
N ASP A 203 2.24 -14.55 -11.51
CA ASP A 203 3.27 -15.45 -10.98
C ASP A 203 4.50 -14.68 -10.46
N GLU A 204 4.85 -13.55 -11.09
CA GLU A 204 5.89 -12.66 -10.61
C GLU A 204 5.49 -11.99 -9.30
N TYR A 205 4.23 -11.57 -9.17
CA TYR A 205 3.69 -11.04 -7.93
C TYR A 205 3.75 -12.06 -6.79
N GLU A 206 3.37 -13.31 -7.04
CA GLU A 206 3.43 -14.37 -6.03
C GLU A 206 4.86 -14.68 -5.59
N ARG A 207 5.81 -14.73 -6.53
CA ARG A 207 7.24 -14.85 -6.22
C ARG A 207 7.73 -13.69 -5.37
N ASN A 208 7.37 -12.45 -5.73
CA ASN A 208 7.72 -11.26 -4.96
C ASN A 208 7.12 -11.30 -3.54
N GLN A 209 5.87 -11.76 -3.36
CA GLN A 209 5.29 -11.92 -2.03
C GLN A 209 6.03 -12.99 -1.21
N ALA A 210 6.39 -14.12 -1.82
CA ALA A 210 7.16 -15.17 -1.16
C ALA A 210 8.53 -14.65 -0.72
N MET A 211 9.22 -13.90 -1.57
CA MET A 211 10.51 -13.25 -1.24
C MET A 211 10.35 -12.24 -0.11
N ILE A 212 9.31 -11.41 -0.11
CA ILE A 212 9.05 -10.44 0.96
C ILE A 212 8.75 -11.16 2.29
N ALA A 213 7.93 -12.21 2.25
CA ALA A 213 7.64 -13.04 3.42
C ALA A 213 8.92 -13.70 3.94
N ALA A 214 9.76 -14.26 3.06
CA ALA A 214 11.07 -14.82 3.38
C ALA A 214 12.03 -13.75 3.94
N ASN A 215 11.92 -12.48 3.55
CA ASN A 215 12.76 -11.39 4.05
C ASN A 215 12.25 -10.70 5.33
N THR A 216 11.05 -11.02 5.82
CA THR A 216 10.47 -10.35 7.00
C THR A 216 11.04 -10.95 8.30
N TYR A 217 11.85 -10.20 9.05
CA TYR A 217 12.47 -10.65 10.31
C TYR A 217 11.62 -10.19 11.52
N GLY A 218 11.49 -11.04 12.54
CA GLY A 218 10.97 -10.63 13.86
C GLY A 218 9.47 -10.80 14.13
N HIS A 219 8.74 -11.57 13.31
CA HIS A 219 7.39 -12.01 13.72
C HIS A 219 7.45 -13.29 14.55
N SER A 220 6.73 -13.30 15.66
CA SER A 220 6.50 -14.50 16.48
C SER A 220 5.85 -15.58 15.62
N GLY A 221 6.62 -16.60 15.23
CA GLY A 221 6.17 -17.70 14.37
C GLY A 221 6.85 -17.79 13.01
N ALA A 222 7.76 -16.87 12.65
CA ALA A 222 8.58 -17.01 11.46
C ALA A 222 9.65 -18.10 11.66
N GLU A 223 9.90 -18.91 10.62
CA GLU A 223 11.01 -19.87 10.60
C GLU A 223 12.36 -19.20 10.84
N PRO A 224 13.35 -19.91 11.42
CA PRO A 224 14.73 -19.42 11.56
C PRO A 224 15.27 -18.96 10.21
N LYS A 225 15.76 -17.73 10.12
CA LYS A 225 16.28 -17.18 8.86
C LYS A 225 17.79 -17.11 8.90
N SER A 226 18.43 -17.48 7.79
CA SER A 226 19.88 -17.40 7.61
C SER A 226 20.40 -16.01 8.00
N GLY A 227 21.48 -15.99 8.78
CA GLY A 227 22.08 -14.76 9.27
C GLY A 227 22.46 -13.82 8.11
N ARG A 228 22.17 -12.53 8.29
CA ARG A 228 22.56 -11.46 7.35
C ARG A 228 24.07 -11.25 7.35
N GLY A 229 24.85 -12.20 6.83
CA GLY A 229 26.29 -12.11 6.60
C GLY A 229 27.11 -11.54 7.77
N GLY A 230 26.59 -11.63 8.99
CA GLY A 230 27.10 -10.98 10.18
C GLY A 230 27.45 -12.02 11.22
N ARG A 231 28.15 -11.61 12.28
CA ARG A 231 28.74 -12.53 13.27
C ARG A 231 27.72 -13.36 14.07
N ALA A 232 26.41 -13.11 13.94
CA ALA A 232 25.38 -13.97 14.53
C ALA A 232 25.00 -15.15 13.63
N LEU A 233 25.75 -16.24 13.76
CA LEU A 233 25.43 -17.53 13.16
C LEU A 233 24.12 -18.12 13.72
N LEU A 234 23.78 -17.82 14.99
CA LEU A 234 22.59 -18.34 15.67
C LEU A 234 21.36 -17.41 15.57
N SER A 235 21.35 -16.46 14.63
CA SER A 235 20.22 -15.57 14.41
C SER A 235 18.97 -16.37 14.03
N GLY A 236 17.85 -16.13 14.73
CA GLY A 236 16.58 -16.84 14.49
C GLY A 236 16.49 -18.27 15.07
N LEU A 237 17.56 -18.80 15.68
CA LEU A 237 17.54 -20.10 16.37
C LEU A 237 17.36 -19.98 17.88
N LEU A 238 17.93 -18.93 18.49
CA LEU A 238 17.87 -18.76 19.94
C LEU A 238 16.48 -18.33 20.42
N ARG A 239 16.01 -18.96 21.49
CA ARG A 239 14.77 -18.62 22.20
C ARG A 239 15.08 -18.34 23.66
N CYS A 240 14.35 -17.40 24.25
CA CYS A 240 14.42 -17.14 25.69
C CYS A 240 13.87 -18.35 26.44
N TRP A 241 14.68 -18.93 27.35
CA TRP A 241 14.23 -20.05 28.19
C TRP A 241 13.02 -19.70 29.07
N ARG A 242 12.95 -18.47 29.58
CA ARG A 242 11.88 -18.04 30.51
C ARG A 242 10.53 -17.79 29.84
N CYS A 243 10.51 -17.26 28.62
CA CYS A 243 9.27 -16.86 27.95
C CYS A 243 9.03 -17.50 26.57
N GLY A 244 9.93 -18.35 26.09
CA GLY A 244 9.84 -19.06 24.81
C GLY A 244 9.93 -18.17 23.56
N ARG A 245 10.04 -16.85 23.73
CA ARG A 245 10.13 -15.88 22.62
C ARG A 245 11.47 -16.02 21.90
N MET A 246 11.45 -15.86 20.59
CA MET A 246 12.65 -15.85 19.76
C MET A 246 13.48 -14.60 20.04
N LEU A 247 14.78 -14.77 20.29
CA LEU A 247 15.70 -13.67 20.49
C LEU A 247 16.07 -13.04 19.14
N TYR A 248 16.08 -11.72 19.07
CA TYR A 248 16.49 -10.98 17.89
C TYR A 248 17.93 -10.49 18.04
N VAL A 249 18.62 -10.37 16.91
CA VAL A 249 19.99 -9.85 16.88
C VAL A 249 19.95 -8.34 16.74
N ALA A 250 20.54 -7.65 17.72
CA ALA A 250 20.83 -6.23 17.66
C ALA A 250 22.34 -6.06 17.45
N TYR A 251 22.71 -5.32 16.41
CA TYR A 251 24.07 -4.80 16.24
C TYR A 251 24.12 -3.40 16.83
N SER A 252 25.00 -3.17 17.81
CA SER A 252 25.16 -1.89 18.48
C SER A 252 26.59 -1.33 18.30
N GLY A 253 26.68 -0.04 17.99
CA GLY A 253 27.92 0.72 17.95
C GLY A 253 28.75 0.59 16.66
N PRO A 254 29.74 1.48 16.45
CA PRO A 254 30.55 1.53 15.22
C PRO A 254 31.45 0.31 15.01
N LYS A 255 31.74 -0.46 16.07
CA LYS A 255 32.49 -1.73 16.01
C LYS A 255 31.61 -2.97 15.80
N GLY A 256 30.29 -2.80 15.63
CA GLY A 256 29.37 -3.90 15.34
C GLY A 256 29.20 -4.89 16.50
N GLY A 257 29.08 -4.39 17.74
CA GLY A 257 28.86 -5.24 18.92
C GLY A 257 27.56 -6.03 18.77
N LEU A 258 27.64 -7.35 18.90
CA LEU A 258 26.53 -8.28 18.71
C LEU A 258 25.81 -8.52 20.05
N ARG A 259 24.49 -8.33 20.07
CA ARG A 259 23.64 -8.66 21.22
C ARG A 259 22.42 -9.44 20.76
N PHE A 260 22.01 -10.43 21.56
CA PHE A 260 20.72 -11.11 21.43
C PHE A 260 19.77 -10.53 22.48
N ALA A 261 18.58 -10.12 22.07
CA ALA A 261 17.58 -9.47 22.92
C ALA A 261 16.19 -10.07 22.70
#